data_AF-A0A1I3PSI4-F1
#
_entry.id   AF-A0A1I3PSI4-F1
#
_cell.length_a   1.000
_cell.length_b   1.000
_cell.length_c   1.000
_cell.angle_alpha   90.00
_cell.angle_beta   90.00
_cell.angle_gamma   90.00
#
_symmetry.space_group_name_H-M   'P 1'
#
loop_
_entity.id
_entity.type
_entity.pdbx_description
1 polymer ?
#
loop_
_entity_poly.entity_id
_entity_poly.type
_entity_poly.pdbx_seq_one_letter_code
_entity_poly.pdbx_strand_id
1 'polypeptide(L)'
;MSTNLGEAQPELAKRRILTPADLGCLESYCIAIGRIRELELLLRVGMDPKLCRMQDKAMGTARQLAAELGLTPVSRSRPAVRDNDDQDDDENPFNIV
;
A
#
# COMPACT_ATOMS: atom_id res chain seq x y z
N MET A 1 -2.17 15.08 19.43
CA MET A 1 -2.77 15.85 18.33
C MET A 1 -2.53 15.07 17.06
N SER A 2 -3.54 14.28 16.71
CA SER A 2 -3.52 13.23 15.70
C SER A 2 -4.02 13.81 14.39
N THR A 3 -3.14 14.01 13.41
CA THR A 3 -3.57 14.40 12.07
C THR A 3 -2.62 13.81 11.05
N ASN A 4 -3.21 13.12 10.06
CA ASN A 4 -2.63 12.58 8.82
C ASN A 4 -2.28 11.07 8.76
N LEU A 5 -2.44 10.23 9.80
CA LEU A 5 -2.32 8.76 9.58
C LEU A 5 -3.53 8.21 8.80
N GLY A 6 -4.65 8.92 8.84
CA GLY A 6 -5.93 8.51 8.30
C GLY A 6 -6.22 8.90 6.85
N GLU A 7 -5.24 9.20 5.99
CA GLU A 7 -5.55 9.42 4.55
C GLU A 7 -5.42 8.15 3.70
N ALA A 8 -4.50 7.23 4.04
CA ALA A 8 -4.38 5.96 3.32
C ALA A 8 -5.54 5.01 3.62
N GLN A 9 -6.00 4.97 4.88
CA GLN A 9 -7.07 4.09 5.36
C GLN A 9 -8.43 4.33 4.66
N PRO A 10 -8.93 5.56 4.48
CA PRO A 10 -10.20 5.80 3.79
C PRO A 10 -10.11 5.51 2.29
N GLU A 11 -8.97 5.70 1.63
CA GLU A 11 -8.83 5.37 0.21
C GLU A 11 -8.89 3.85 -0.01
N LEU A 12 -8.20 3.07 0.84
CA LEU A 12 -8.26 1.61 0.79
C LEU A 12 -9.66 1.08 1.16
N ALA A 13 -10.31 1.69 2.17
CA ALA A 13 -11.68 1.32 2.56
C ALA A 13 -12.72 1.63 1.48
N LYS A 14 -12.60 2.79 0.80
CA LYS A 14 -13.48 3.16 -0.34
C LYS A 14 -13.39 2.16 -1.49
N ARG A 15 -12.20 1.58 -1.71
CA ARG A 15 -11.96 0.62 -2.80
C ARG A 15 -12.40 -0.80 -2.49
N ARG A 16 -12.72 -1.13 -1.22
CA ARG A 16 -13.08 -2.50 -0.77
C ARG A 16 -12.08 -3.60 -1.15
N ILE A 17 -10.82 -3.23 -1.36
CA ILE A 17 -9.75 -4.18 -1.80
C ILE A 17 -8.97 -4.79 -0.63
N LEU A 18 -9.23 -4.36 0.60
CA LEU A 18 -8.53 -4.88 1.79
C LEU A 18 -9.12 -6.23 2.18
N THR A 19 -8.34 -7.29 2.04
CA THR A 19 -8.64 -8.60 2.62
C THR A 19 -8.07 -8.69 4.05
N PRO A 20 -8.52 -9.65 4.88
CA PRO A 20 -7.90 -9.91 6.17
C PRO A 20 -6.39 -10.20 6.08
N ALA A 21 -5.92 -10.75 4.96
CA ALA A 21 -4.51 -11.02 4.72
C ALA A 21 -3.68 -9.73 4.58
N ASP A 22 -4.29 -8.63 4.10
CA ASP A 22 -3.61 -7.35 3.89
C ASP A 22 -3.51 -6.50 5.17
N LEU A 23 -4.24 -6.85 6.22
CA LEU A 23 -4.30 -6.08 7.47
C LEU A 23 -2.93 -6.00 8.17
N GLY A 24 -2.15 -7.08 8.15
CA GLY A 24 -0.78 -7.08 8.71
C GLY A 24 0.18 -6.18 7.93
N CYS A 25 0.04 -6.12 6.60
CA CYS A 25 0.80 -5.21 5.75
C CYS A 25 0.38 -3.75 5.99
N LEU A 26 -0.93 -3.49 6.12
CA LEU A 26 -1.47 -2.16 6.42
C LEU A 26 -1.01 -1.65 7.80
N GLU A 27 -1.02 -2.49 8.83
CA GLU A 27 -0.53 -2.13 10.16
C GLU A 27 0.96 -1.76 10.11
N SER A 28 1.77 -2.59 9.46
CA SER A 28 3.20 -2.35 9.27
C SER A 28 3.46 -1.03 8.53
N TYR A 29 2.65 -0.73 7.51
CA TYR A 29 2.72 0.53 6.78
C TYR A 29 2.42 1.72 7.69
N CYS A 30 1.34 1.64 8.48
CA CYS A 30 0.98 2.68 9.44
C CYS A 30 2.09 2.94 10.47
N ILE A 31 2.72 1.87 10.99
CA ILE A 31 3.85 1.97 11.92
C ILE A 31 5.03 2.70 11.26
N ALA A 32 5.37 2.35 10.01
CA ALA A 32 6.45 3.00 9.28
C ALA A 32 6.17 4.50 9.06
N ILE A 33 4.94 4.86 8.68
CA ILE A 33 4.52 6.27 8.55
C ILE A 33 4.61 7.02 9.89
N GLY A 34 4.18 6.39 10.99
CA GLY A 34 4.31 6.96 12.33
C GLY A 34 5.78 7.24 12.68
N ARG A 35 6.66 6.28 12.43
CA ARG A 35 8.10 6.40 12.68
C ARG A 35 8.74 7.55 11.91
N ILE A 36 8.39 7.73 10.63
CA ILE A 36 8.91 8.83 9.81
C ILE A 36 8.57 10.19 10.45
N ARG A 37 7.34 10.34 10.97
CA ARG A 37 6.87 11.57 11.62
C ARG A 37 7.56 11.84 12.94
N GLU A 38 7.74 10.82 13.77
CA GLU A 38 8.49 10.94 15.02
C GLU A 38 9.93 11.38 14.76
N LEU A 39 10.60 10.74 13.79
CA LEU A 39 11.97 11.08 13.42
C LEU A 39 12.06 12.49 12.81
N GLU A 40 11.06 12.91 12.04
CA GLU A 40 10.99 14.27 11.49
C GLU A 40 10.93 15.31 12.62
N LEU A 41 10.14 15.06 13.67
CA LEU A 41 10.08 15.95 14.83
C LEU A 41 11.43 16.04 15.56
N LEU A 42 12.14 14.92 15.71
CA LEU A 42 13.47 14.91 16.32
C LEU A 42 14.51 15.65 15.46
N LEU A 43 14.48 15.45 14.14
CA LEU A 43 15.39 16.08 13.19
C LEU A 43 15.21 17.61 13.10
N ARG A 44 14.02 18.13 13.41
CA ARG A 44 13.77 19.58 13.52
C ARG A 44 14.54 20.24 14.67
N VAL A 45 14.84 19.49 15.74
CA VAL A 45 15.60 20.00 16.88
C VAL A 45 17.10 20.06 16.56
N GLY A 46 17.58 19.13 15.75
CA GLY A 46 18.96 19.10 15.30
C GLY A 46 19.19 17.97 14.29
N MET A 47 20.03 18.25 13.30
CA MET A 47 20.36 17.28 12.26
C MET A 47 21.34 16.22 12.82
N ASP A 48 20.84 15.02 13.09
CA ASP A 48 21.65 13.84 13.45
C ASP A 48 21.70 12.85 12.27
N PRO A 49 22.88 12.54 11.71
CA PRO A 49 23.03 11.56 10.64
C PRO A 49 22.45 10.17 10.95
N LYS A 50 22.43 9.74 12.22
CA LYS A 50 21.82 8.47 12.62
C LYS A 50 20.31 8.52 12.49
N LEU A 51 19.68 9.60 12.94
CA LEU A 51 18.24 9.81 12.80
C LEU A 51 17.84 9.94 11.32
N CYS A 52 18.64 10.63 10.50
CA CYS A 52 18.42 10.67 9.05
C CYS A 52 18.43 9.27 8.42
N ARG A 53 19.41 8.43 8.77
CA ARG A 53 19.47 7.04 8.25
C ARG A 53 18.30 6.17 8.74
N MET A 54 17.84 6.38 9.98
CA MET A 54 16.65 5.68 10.48
C MET A 54 15.41 6.12 9.72
N GLN A 55 15.28 7.41 9.42
CA GLN A 55 14.15 7.95 8.69
C GLN A 55 14.14 7.42 7.25
N ASP A 56 15.30 7.39 6.58
CA ASP A 56 15.47 6.83 5.25
C ASP A 56 15.03 5.36 5.17
N LYS A 57 15.46 4.54 6.14
CA LYS A 57 15.00 3.14 6.23
C LYS A 57 13.48 3.03 6.41
N ALA A 58 12.89 3.84 7.28
CA ALA A 58 11.44 3.85 7.49
C ALA A 58 10.68 4.29 6.22
N MET A 59 11.20 5.29 5.50
CA MET A 59 10.66 5.73 4.20
C MET A 59 10.76 4.63 3.14
N GLY A 60 11.86 3.88 3.10
CA GLY A 60 12.02 2.71 2.24
C GLY A 60 10.98 1.63 2.51
N THR A 61 10.81 1.24 3.78
CA THR A 61 9.78 0.28 4.20
C THR A 61 8.37 0.75 3.84
N ALA A 62 8.05 2.02 4.13
CA ALA A 62 6.74 2.58 3.79
C ALA A 62 6.47 2.55 2.28
N ARG A 63 7.48 2.82 1.45
CA ARG A 63 7.35 2.75 -0.02
C ARG A 63 7.11 1.32 -0.51
N GLN A 64 7.79 0.33 0.05
CA GLN A 64 7.61 -1.07 -0.32
C GLN A 64 6.20 -1.56 0.02
N LEU A 65 5.75 -1.34 1.26
CA LEU A 65 4.40 -1.74 1.70
C LEU A 65 3.31 -0.97 0.92
N ALA A 66 3.54 0.30 0.59
CA ALA A 66 2.63 1.06 -0.27
C ALA A 66 2.52 0.46 -1.69
N ALA A 67 3.60 -0.15 -2.21
CA ALA A 67 3.57 -0.81 -3.51
C ALA A 67 2.76 -2.11 -3.45
N GLU A 68 2.90 -2.88 -2.36
CA GLU A 68 2.13 -4.10 -2.09
C GLU A 68 0.63 -3.80 -1.94
N LEU A 69 0.29 -2.74 -1.19
CA LEU A 69 -1.10 -2.29 -0.96
C LEU A 69 -1.74 -1.55 -2.15
N GLY A 70 -1.06 -1.41 -3.29
CA GLY A 70 -1.63 -0.74 -4.45
C GLY A 70 -1.76 0.79 -4.33
N LEU A 71 -1.04 1.42 -3.39
CA LEU A 71 -1.13 2.86 -3.12
C LEU A 71 -0.31 3.70 -4.12
N THR A 72 0.66 3.12 -4.82
CA THR A 72 1.53 3.84 -5.78
C THR A 72 0.92 3.89 -7.20
N PRO A 73 1.19 4.92 -8.02
CA PRO A 73 0.68 5.01 -9.40
C PRO A 73 0.96 3.78 -10.26
N VAL A 74 2.16 3.20 -10.13
CA VAL A 74 2.58 2.01 -10.89
C VAL A 74 1.85 0.75 -10.41
N SER A 75 1.62 0.62 -9.10
CA SER A 75 0.81 -0.49 -8.58
C SER A 75 -0.66 -0.39 -9.01
N ARG A 76 -1.17 0.83 -9.26
CA ARG A 76 -2.56 1.06 -9.70
C ARG A 76 -2.84 0.74 -11.17
N SER A 77 -1.82 0.66 -12.01
CA SER A 77 -2.01 0.37 -13.45
C SER A 77 -2.11 -1.12 -13.76
N ARG A 78 -1.93 -2.03 -12.79
CA ARG A 78 -2.28 -3.45 -12.99
C ARG A 78 -3.80 -3.54 -13.09
N PRO A 79 -4.36 -3.94 -14.26
CA PRO A 79 -5.78 -4.17 -14.38
C PRO A 79 -6.18 -5.17 -13.30
N ALA A 80 -7.20 -4.85 -12.49
CA ALA A 80 -7.89 -5.88 -11.76
C ALA A 80 -8.39 -6.87 -12.81
N VAL A 81 -7.86 -8.10 -12.79
CA VAL A 81 -8.51 -9.20 -13.48
C VAL A 81 -9.87 -9.27 -12.84
N ARG A 82 -10.87 -8.71 -13.51
CA ARG A 82 -12.26 -8.93 -13.19
C ARG A 82 -12.44 -10.43 -13.35
N ASP A 83 -12.88 -11.10 -12.29
CA ASP A 83 -13.48 -12.41 -12.44
C ASP A 83 -14.58 -12.27 -13.49
N ASN A 84 -14.34 -12.89 -14.64
CA ASN A 84 -15.37 -13.14 -15.63
C ASN A 84 -16.24 -14.27 -15.05
N ASP A 85 -17.01 -13.96 -14.02
CA ASP A 85 -18.21 -14.72 -13.73
C ASP A 85 -19.35 -14.07 -14.52
N ASP A 86 -19.98 -14.91 -15.35
CA ASP A 86 -21.17 -14.68 -16.19
C ASP A 86 -20.93 -14.14 -17.62
N GLN A 87 -20.46 -15.03 -18.51
CA GLN A 87 -21.24 -15.38 -19.72
C GLN A 87 -20.65 -16.58 -20.48
N ASP A 88 -21.44 -17.66 -20.42
CA ASP A 88 -21.67 -18.70 -21.42
C ASP A 88 -20.51 -19.60 -21.86
N ASP A 89 -20.57 -20.83 -21.31
CA ASP A 89 -20.17 -22.05 -22.00
C ASP A 89 -20.71 -22.04 -23.44
N ASP A 90 -19.84 -21.83 -24.45
CA ASP A 90 -19.91 -22.44 -25.79
C ASP A 90 -18.97 -21.74 -26.79
N GLU A 91 -17.65 -21.88 -26.63
CA GLU A 91 -16.76 -21.84 -27.81
C GLU A 91 -15.47 -22.61 -27.55
N ASN A 92 -15.50 -23.92 -27.82
CA ASN A 92 -14.30 -24.75 -27.88
C ASN A 92 -13.68 -24.63 -29.30
N PRO A 93 -12.52 -23.98 -29.47
CA PRO A 93 -11.90 -23.76 -30.77
C PRO A 93 -11.26 -25.03 -31.38
N PHE A 94 -11.41 -26.20 -30.75
CA PHE A 94 -10.90 -27.47 -31.27
C PHE A 94 -11.98 -28.41 -31.85
N ASN A 95 -13.21 -27.95 -32.04
CA ASN A 95 -14.22 -28.75 -32.75
C ASN A 95 -14.26 -28.36 -34.25
N ILE A 96 -13.23 -28.77 -34.98
CA ILE A 96 -13.25 -28.84 -36.44
C ILE A 96 -13.32 -30.32 -36.81
N VAL A 97 -14.34 -30.65 -37.62
CA VAL A 97 -14.68 -31.94 -38.22
C VAL A 97 -13.48 -32.61 -38.90
#